data_AF-A0A7H9AX19-F1
#
_entry.id   AF-A0A7H9AX19-F1
#
_cell.length_a   1.000
_cell.length_b   1.000
_cell.length_c   1.000
_cell.angle_alpha   90.00
_cell.angle_beta   90.00
_cell.angle_gamma   90.00
#
_symmetry.space_group_name_H-M   'P 1'
#
loop_
_entity.id
_entity.type
_entity.pdbx_description
1 polymer ?
#
loop_
_entity_poly.entity_id
_entity_poly.type
_entity_poly.pdbx_seq_one_letter_code
_entity_poly.pdbx_strand_id
1 'polypeptide(L)'
;MLTPDSVRESVEEFQKRSLCEDVDYSMLSHQKDFLDNKLLQKKYFNKQLLLLYSQLERTRNYQEFVDVLMNNRSLLREIFTLEGQSFTSSLVEPELDLSFKFGIDVQEYINDDDELLALYGDDLL
;
A
#
# COMPACT_ATOMS: atom_id res chain seq x y z
N MET A 1 -4.16 -22.66 37.73
CA MET A 1 -4.81 -23.51 36.71
C MET A 1 -3.72 -24.17 35.90
N LEU A 2 -3.70 -25.50 35.79
CA LEU A 2 -2.76 -26.23 34.94
C LEU A 2 -3.35 -26.27 33.53
N THR A 3 -2.64 -25.73 32.55
CA THR A 3 -3.01 -25.84 31.14
C THR A 3 -3.03 -27.32 30.75
N PRO A 4 -4.07 -27.80 30.05
CA PRO A 4 -4.13 -29.18 29.58
C PRO A 4 -2.92 -29.52 28.72
N ASP A 5 -2.36 -30.72 28.86
CA ASP A 5 -1.16 -31.13 28.11
C ASP A 5 -1.35 -31.02 26.59
N SER A 6 -2.57 -31.23 26.09
CA SER A 6 -2.93 -31.04 24.69
C SER A 6 -2.80 -29.59 24.20
N VAL A 7 -3.05 -28.61 25.08
CA VAL A 7 -2.87 -27.19 24.77
C VAL A 7 -1.38 -26.85 24.75
N ARG A 8 -0.59 -27.44 25.68
CA ARG A 8 0.86 -27.23 25.71
C ARG A 8 1.54 -27.79 24.46
N GLU A 9 1.17 -28.99 24.03
CA GLU A 9 1.70 -29.62 22.81
C GLU A 9 1.34 -28.82 21.55
N SER A 10 0.09 -28.36 21.42
CA SER A 10 -0.35 -27.51 20.30
C SER A 10 0.41 -26.17 20.23
N VAL A 11 0.63 -25.53 21.38
CA VAL A 11 1.41 -24.28 21.45
C VAL A 11 2.87 -24.51 21.07
N GLU A 12 3.49 -25.60 21.54
CA GLU A 12 4.86 -25.94 21.15
C GLU A 12 5.00 -26.23 19.65
N GLU A 13 4.02 -26.91 19.04
CA GLU A 13 4.00 -27.15 17.59
C GLU A 13 3.80 -25.86 16.80
N PHE A 14 2.92 -24.98 17.25
CA PHE A 14 2.72 -23.66 16.67
C PHE A 14 4.01 -22.82 16.73
N GLN A 15 4.68 -22.76 17.89
CA GLN A 15 5.92 -22.00 18.07
C GLN A 15 7.11 -22.56 17.27
N LYS A 16 7.12 -23.86 16.98
CA LYS A 16 8.16 -24.50 16.15
C LYS A 16 7.91 -24.32 14.65
N ARG A 17 6.69 -23.96 14.25
CA ARG A 17 6.32 -23.79 12.84
C ARG A 17 6.91 -22.49 12.30
N SER A 18 7.50 -22.56 11.10
CA SER A 18 8.08 -21.38 10.46
C SER A 18 6.96 -20.43 10.00
N LEU A 19 7.10 -19.13 10.25
CA LEU A 19 6.19 -18.10 9.76
C LEU A 19 6.00 -18.16 8.23
N CYS A 20 7.04 -18.54 7.49
CA CYS A 20 6.96 -18.68 6.04
C CYS A 20 6.07 -19.84 5.57
N GLU A 21 5.72 -20.78 6.45
CA GLU A 21 4.80 -21.89 6.15
C GLU A 21 3.34 -21.54 6.49
N ASP A 22 3.11 -20.36 7.05
CA ASP A 22 1.78 -19.83 7.31
C ASP A 22 1.23 -19.16 6.04
N VAL A 23 0.04 -19.58 5.64
CA VAL A 23 -0.65 -19.09 4.43
C VAL A 23 -1.00 -17.61 4.57
N ASP A 24 -1.36 -17.17 5.77
CA ASP A 24 -1.73 -15.78 6.04
C ASP A 24 -0.50 -14.88 5.99
N TYR A 25 0.63 -15.34 6.54
CA TYR A 25 1.89 -14.63 6.45
C TYR A 25 2.37 -14.51 4.99
N SER A 26 2.23 -15.57 4.20
CA SER A 26 2.55 -15.54 2.76
C SER A 26 1.67 -14.53 2.00
N MET A 27 0.37 -14.50 2.28
CA MET A 27 -0.56 -13.53 1.71
C MET A 27 -0.19 -12.10 2.08
N LEU A 28 0.13 -11.85 3.36
CA LEU A 28 0.52 -10.53 3.84
C LEU A 28 1.85 -10.08 3.23
N SER A 29 2.82 -10.98 3.09
CA SER A 29 4.10 -10.71 2.42
C SER A 29 3.88 -10.33 0.96
N HIS A 30 3.03 -11.07 0.24
CA HIS A 30 2.70 -10.73 -1.15
C HIS A 30 2.01 -9.38 -1.28
N GLN A 31 1.11 -9.06 -0.35
CA GLN A 31 0.42 -7.77 -0.33
C GLN A 31 1.38 -6.62 -0.03
N LYS A 32 2.33 -6.82 0.90
CA LYS A 32 3.41 -5.87 1.17
C LYS A 32 4.26 -5.61 -0.08
N ASP A 33 4.74 -6.66 -0.74
CA ASP A 33 5.55 -6.54 -1.96
C ASP A 33 4.77 -5.80 -3.07
N PHE A 34 3.48 -6.08 -3.20
CA PHE A 34 2.61 -5.39 -4.14
C PHE A 34 2.48 -3.89 -3.82
N LEU A 35 2.28 -3.54 -2.55
CA LEU A 35 2.19 -2.15 -2.10
C LEU A 35 3.53 -1.42 -2.28
N ASP A 36 4.66 -2.05 -1.98
CA ASP A 36 5.99 -1.48 -2.18
C ASP A 36 6.26 -1.18 -3.66
N ASN A 37 5.87 -2.10 -4.55
CA ASN A 37 5.96 -1.89 -6.00
C ASN A 37 5.05 -0.74 -6.46
N LYS A 38 3.82 -0.66 -5.96
CA LYS A 38 2.91 0.46 -6.25
C LYS A 38 3.48 1.80 -5.77
N LEU A 39 4.07 1.82 -4.58
CA LEU A 39 4.70 3.00 -4.00
C LEU A 39 5.87 3.47 -4.87
N LEU A 40 6.70 2.54 -5.34
CA LEU A 40 7.79 2.84 -6.27
C LEU A 40 7.27 3.44 -7.58
N GLN A 41 6.22 2.87 -8.16
CA GLN A 41 5.57 3.39 -9.37
C GLN A 41 5.03 4.82 -9.15
N LYS A 42 4.33 5.07 -8.04
CA LYS A 42 3.86 6.43 -7.69
C LYS A 42 5.00 7.43 -7.56
N LYS A 43 6.10 7.07 -6.90
CA LYS A 43 7.31 7.92 -6.80
C LYS A 43 7.90 8.23 -8.17
N TYR A 44 7.92 7.25 -9.07
CA TYR A 44 8.38 7.44 -10.44
C TYR A 44 7.49 8.42 -11.21
N PHE A 45 6.17 8.25 -11.17
CA PHE A 45 5.23 9.16 -11.84
C PHE A 45 5.34 10.59 -11.31
N ASN A 46 5.48 10.76 -9.99
CA ASN A 46 5.66 12.09 -9.41
C ASN A 46 6.92 12.79 -9.97
N LYS A 47 8.05 12.08 -10.05
CA LYS A 47 9.27 12.62 -10.67
C LYS A 47 9.07 13.00 -12.13
N GLN A 48 8.36 12.17 -12.90
CA GLN A 48 8.07 12.46 -14.30
C GLN A 48 7.12 13.66 -14.47
N LEU A 49 6.15 13.82 -13.58
CA LEU A 49 5.29 15.00 -13.52
C LEU A 49 6.08 16.27 -13.24
N LEU A 50 6.95 16.27 -12.23
CA LEU A 50 7.84 17.40 -11.94
C LEU A 50 8.71 17.76 -13.13
N LEU A 51 9.25 16.76 -13.83
CA LEU A 51 10.00 16.97 -15.07
C LEU A 51 9.13 17.63 -16.13
N LEU A 52 7.92 17.13 -16.37
CA LEU A 52 6.98 17.70 -17.33
C LEU A 52 6.64 19.16 -16.99
N TYR A 53 6.35 19.47 -15.73
CA TYR A 53 6.11 20.85 -15.29
C TYR A 53 7.30 21.76 -15.59
N SER A 54 8.52 21.30 -15.32
CA SER A 54 9.74 22.06 -15.63
C SER A 54 9.95 22.25 -17.13
N GLN A 55 9.53 21.29 -17.97
CA GLN A 55 9.59 21.41 -19.42
C GLN A 55 8.56 22.42 -19.92
N LEU A 56 7.33 22.35 -19.42
CA LEU A 56 6.25 23.28 -19.77
C LEU A 56 6.59 24.72 -19.38
N GLU A 57 7.17 24.95 -18.19
CA GLU A 57 7.60 26.28 -17.75
C GLU A 57 8.64 26.91 -18.69
N ARG A 58 9.46 26.08 -19.35
CA ARG A 58 10.50 26.53 -20.27
C ARG A 58 10.00 26.81 -21.68
N THR A 59 8.76 26.44 -22.01
CA THR A 59 8.19 26.66 -23.34
C THR A 59 7.94 28.16 -23.57
N ARG A 60 8.35 28.67 -24.73
CA ARG A 60 8.22 30.10 -25.06
C ARG A 60 7.20 30.39 -26.15
N ASN A 61 6.72 29.36 -26.82
CA ASN A 61 5.72 29.46 -27.87
C ASN A 61 4.79 28.23 -27.88
N TYR A 62 3.66 28.39 -28.57
CA TYR A 62 2.62 27.34 -28.64
C TYR A 62 3.11 26.05 -29.30
N GLN A 63 4.02 26.14 -30.27
CA GLN A 63 4.54 24.95 -30.95
C GLN A 63 5.40 24.10 -30.01
N GLU A 64 6.32 24.72 -29.27
CA GLU A 64 7.14 24.05 -28.25
C GLU A 64 6.26 23.42 -27.15
N PHE A 65 5.18 24.10 -26.77
CA PHE A 65 4.21 23.55 -25.82
C PHE A 65 3.54 22.28 -26.35
N VAL A 66 3.03 22.31 -27.58
CA VAL A 66 2.43 21.12 -28.21
C VAL A 66 3.46 20.00 -28.35
N ASP A 67 4.70 20.31 -28.74
CA ASP A 67 5.76 19.33 -28.90
C ASP A 67 6.12 18.67 -27.56
N VAL A 68 6.21 19.43 -26.47
CA VAL A 68 6.43 18.90 -25.10
C VAL A 68 5.29 17.98 -24.67
N LEU A 69 4.03 18.34 -24.94
CA LEU A 69 2.88 17.48 -24.61
C LEU A 69 2.87 16.19 -25.44
N MET A 70 3.18 16.28 -26.73
CA MET A 70 3.21 15.11 -27.62
C MET A 70 4.33 14.14 -27.27
N ASN A 71 5.50 14.66 -26.86
CA ASN A 71 6.62 13.85 -26.38
C ASN A 71 6.32 13.14 -25.06
N ASN A 72 5.42 13.69 -24.23
CA ASN A 72 5.02 13.12 -22.93
C ASN A 72 3.62 12.48 -22.97
N ARG A 73 3.11 12.12 -24.16
CA ARG A 73 1.74 11.59 -24.34
C ARG A 73 1.47 10.31 -23.56
N SER A 74 2.46 9.41 -23.44
CA SER A 74 2.31 8.16 -22.68
C SER A 74 2.08 8.44 -21.19
N LEU A 75 2.89 9.33 -20.61
CA LEU A 75 2.77 9.79 -19.22
C LEU A 75 1.42 10.45 -18.97
N LEU A 76 1.02 11.38 -19.84
CA LEU A 76 -0.28 12.06 -19.73
C LEU A 76 -1.44 11.06 -19.80
N ARG A 77 -1.39 10.11 -20.75
CA ARG A 77 -2.40 9.05 -20.84
C ARG A 77 -2.48 8.26 -19.55
N GLU A 78 -1.34 7.87 -19.00
CA GLU A 78 -1.26 7.08 -17.77
C GLU A 78 -1.84 7.83 -16.57
N ILE A 79 -1.48 9.12 -16.39
CA ILE A 79 -2.04 10.00 -15.36
C ILE A 79 -3.56 10.09 -15.49
N PHE A 80 -4.08 10.39 -16.69
CA PHE A 80 -5.52 10.54 -16.89
C PHE A 80 -6.28 9.21 -16.75
N THR A 81 -5.66 8.07 -17.07
CA THR A 81 -6.25 6.75 -16.80
C THR A 81 -6.24 6.38 -15.32
N LEU A 82 -5.20 6.75 -14.58
CA LEU A 82 -5.10 6.52 -13.14
C LEU A 82 -6.09 7.39 -12.36
N GLU A 83 -6.28 8.66 -12.75
CA GLU A 83 -7.35 9.51 -12.21
C GLU A 83 -8.74 8.91 -12.45
N GLY A 84 -9.01 8.44 -13.68
CA GLY A 84 -10.30 7.80 -14.00
C GLY A 84 -10.56 6.50 -13.21
N GLN A 85 -9.50 5.77 -12.85
CA GLN A 85 -9.61 4.61 -11.96
C GLN A 85 -9.79 5.03 -10.50
N SER A 86 -9.14 6.08 -10.03
CA SER A 86 -9.27 6.54 -8.63
C SER A 86 -10.69 7.00 -8.27
N PHE A 87 -11.48 7.47 -9.25
CA PHE A 87 -12.91 7.79 -9.05
C PHE A 87 -13.84 6.57 -9.09
N THR A 88 -13.40 5.45 -9.68
CA THR A 88 -14.22 4.23 -9.80
C THR A 88 -13.77 3.12 -8.84
N SER A 89 -12.54 3.20 -8.34
CA SER A 89 -12.02 2.45 -7.22
C SER A 89 -12.17 3.29 -5.95
N SER A 90 -13.40 3.37 -5.43
CA SER A 90 -13.53 3.19 -3.98
C SER A 90 -12.94 1.81 -3.72
N LEU A 91 -11.65 1.77 -3.44
CA LEU A 91 -10.93 0.56 -3.13
C LEU A 91 -11.71 -0.09 -2.00
N VAL A 92 -12.39 -1.19 -2.28
CA VAL A 92 -12.69 -2.17 -1.25
C VAL A 92 -11.31 -2.67 -0.88
N GLU A 93 -10.68 -1.97 0.08
CA GLU A 93 -9.59 -2.54 0.83
C GLU A 93 -10.07 -3.89 1.30
N PRO A 94 -9.28 -4.95 1.13
CA PRO A 94 -9.58 -6.19 1.81
C PRO A 94 -9.50 -5.86 3.30
N GLU A 95 -10.63 -5.54 3.92
CA GLU A 95 -10.82 -5.55 5.36
C GLU A 95 -10.53 -6.99 5.81
N LEU A 96 -9.26 -7.24 6.11
CA LEU A 96 -8.88 -8.39 6.88
C LEU A 96 -9.48 -8.14 8.25
N ASP A 97 -10.59 -8.82 8.54
CA ASP A 97 -11.18 -8.84 9.88
C ASP A 97 -10.23 -9.61 10.81
N LEU A 98 -9.17 -8.92 11.24
CA LEU A 98 -8.15 -9.40 12.17
C LEU A 98 -8.78 -9.72 13.53
N SER A 99 -9.87 -9.04 13.87
CA SER A 99 -10.65 -9.26 15.09
C SER A 99 -11.29 -10.64 15.09
N PHE A 100 -11.91 -11.07 13.99
CA PHE A 100 -12.56 -12.38 13.91
C PHE A 100 -11.57 -13.55 13.87
N LYS A 101 -10.42 -13.39 13.21
CA LYS A 101 -9.50 -14.52 12.97
C LYS A 101 -8.38 -14.66 14.02
N PHE A 102 -7.86 -13.55 14.53
CA PHE A 102 -6.74 -13.53 15.48
C PHE A 102 -7.14 -13.05 16.88
N GLY A 103 -8.39 -12.60 17.07
CA GLY A 103 -8.87 -12.07 18.35
C GLY A 103 -8.18 -10.77 18.76
N ILE A 104 -7.60 -10.05 17.81
CA ILE A 104 -6.90 -8.78 18.04
C ILE A 104 -7.86 -7.66 17.67
N ASP A 105 -8.25 -6.84 18.64
CA ASP A 105 -8.93 -5.59 18.35
C ASP A 105 -7.90 -4.60 17.80
N VAL A 106 -8.00 -4.33 16.50
CA VAL A 106 -7.08 -3.45 15.77
C VAL A 106 -7.07 -2.04 16.37
N GLN A 107 -8.20 -1.58 16.89
CA GLN A 107 -8.30 -0.25 17.51
C GLN A 107 -7.58 -0.22 18.85
N GLU A 108 -7.69 -1.27 19.66
CA GLU A 108 -6.92 -1.40 20.91
C GLU A 108 -5.41 -1.47 20.62
N TYR A 109 -5.02 -2.26 19.62
CA TYR A 109 -3.63 -2.42 19.22
C TYR A 109 -2.98 -1.13 18.69
N ILE A 110 -3.70 -0.35 17.89
CA ILE A 110 -3.23 0.96 17.40
C ILE A 110 -3.15 1.97 18.55
N ASN A 111 -4.08 1.92 19.51
CA ASN A 111 -4.06 2.81 20.67
C ASN A 111 -2.92 2.50 21.66
N ASP A 112 -2.45 1.25 21.68
CA ASP A 112 -1.33 0.82 22.52
C ASP A 112 0.05 1.19 21.93
N ASP A 113 0.14 1.51 20.63
CA ASP A 113 1.37 1.89 19.95
C ASP A 113 1.31 3.33 19.41
N ASP A 114 2.01 4.24 20.10
CA ASP A 114 2.06 5.68 19.79
C ASP A 114 2.52 5.96 18.34
N GLU A 115 3.35 5.09 17.73
CA GLU A 115 3.82 5.25 16.35
C GLU A 115 2.73 4.88 15.33
N LEU A 116 1.94 3.85 15.61
CA LEU A 116 0.80 3.45 14.79
C LEU A 116 -0.37 4.44 14.93
N LEU A 117 -0.61 4.95 16.14
CA LEU A 117 -1.61 5.98 16.39
C LEU A 117 -1.32 7.26 15.58
N ALA A 118 -0.05 7.65 15.50
CA ALA A 118 0.38 8.81 14.72
C ALA A 118 0.15 8.59 13.21
N LEU A 119 0.41 7.38 12.69
CA LEU A 119 0.16 7.03 11.29
C LEU A 119 -1.35 6.96 10.96
N TYR A 120 -2.17 6.51 11.91
CA TYR A 120 -3.63 6.47 11.75
C TYR A 120 -4.23 7.89 11.74
N GLY A 121 -3.74 8.78 12.61
CA GLY A 121 -4.16 10.17 12.66
C GLY A 121 -3.86 10.97 11.39
N ASP A 122 -2.85 10.54 10.62
CA ASP A 122 -2.43 11.17 9.36
C ASP A 122 -3.07 10.52 8.11
N ASP A 123 -4.07 9.62 8.26
CA ASP A 123 -4.75 8.89 7.16
C ASP A 123 -3.78 8.02 6.32
N LEU A 124 -2.69 7.54 6.94
CA LEU A 124 -1.63 6.74 6.31
C LEU A 124 -1.73 5.22 6.57
N LEU A 125 -2.71 4.79 7.38
CA LEU A 125 -3.02 3.39 7.71
C LEU A 125 -4.32 2.94 7.06
#